data_AF-A0A9D6PZ67-F1
#
_entry.id   AF-A0A9D6PZ67-F1
#
_cell.length_a   1.000
_cell.length_b   1.000
_cell.length_c   1.000
_cell.angle_alpha   90.00
_cell.angle_beta   90.00
_cell.angle_gamma   90.00
#
_symmetry.space_group_name_H-M   'P 1'
#
loop_
_entity.id
_entity.type
_entity.pdbx_description
1 polymer ?
#
loop_
_entity_poly.entity_id
_entity_poly.type
_entity_poly.pdbx_seq_one_letter_code
_entity_poly.pdbx_strand_id
1 'polypeptide(L)'
;MADNALPSWQEFKQVSAAGNAVWQATIENDSLLMKKDDGFYTSGNQIEQRFVLGTAVQATTYGWRLGQELYTASDIKLRPEEIAADDHPYAGWLYAGIFREKAEATGHSLRLGLDLGCFGPCAGGSRTQTNMHRLLQQPLPQAWGAQLQREWGAVLSAEMSPGRLLPLGGVDLTPYLKARFGNIFTDAAAGASLRVGLLNTLPEQAANYGYLRAEVKAVAYNATLQGGYFNRQPSCIKPERVVGELELGYLWRAE
;
A
#
# COMPACT_ATOMS: atom_id res chain seq x y z
N MET A 1 -22.74 -16.77 -7.58
CA MET A 1 -21.54 -17.20 -6.83
C MET A 1 -20.36 -16.92 -7.74
N ALA A 2 -19.51 -15.96 -7.38
CA ALA A 2 -18.30 -15.65 -8.13
C ALA A 2 -17.49 -16.93 -8.32
N ASP A 3 -17.09 -17.24 -9.55
CA ASP A 3 -16.10 -18.28 -9.80
C ASP A 3 -14.76 -17.78 -9.24
N ASN A 4 -14.54 -18.07 -7.95
CA ASN A 4 -13.33 -17.73 -7.18
C ASN A 4 -12.16 -18.64 -7.55
N ALA A 5 -12.09 -19.08 -8.82
CA ALA A 5 -10.96 -19.81 -9.35
C ALA A 5 -9.66 -19.04 -9.08
N LEU A 6 -8.66 -19.79 -8.58
CA LEU A 6 -7.30 -19.30 -8.37
C LEU A 6 -6.73 -18.71 -9.67
N PRO A 7 -5.76 -17.77 -9.57
CA PRO A 7 -5.09 -17.23 -10.74
C PRO A 7 -4.55 -18.34 -11.65
N SER A 8 -4.78 -18.25 -12.96
CA SER A 8 -4.24 -19.22 -13.92
C SER A 8 -3.43 -18.53 -15.01
N TRP A 9 -2.49 -19.27 -15.61
CA TRP A 9 -1.66 -18.78 -16.71
C TRP A 9 -2.48 -18.49 -17.98
N GLN A 10 -3.54 -19.26 -18.22
CA GLN A 10 -4.43 -19.04 -19.36
C GLN A 10 -5.23 -17.75 -19.20
N GLU A 11 -5.81 -17.50 -18.02
CA GLU A 11 -6.54 -16.27 -17.71
C GLU A 11 -5.62 -15.05 -17.81
N PHE A 12 -4.39 -15.14 -17.28
CA PHE A 12 -3.39 -14.08 -17.43
C PHE A 12 -3.14 -13.72 -18.90
N LYS A 13 -2.86 -14.70 -19.78
CA LYS A 13 -2.62 -14.43 -21.20
C LYS A 13 -3.81 -13.76 -21.87
N GLN A 14 -5.02 -14.21 -21.56
CA GLN A 14 -6.24 -13.63 -22.11
C GLN A 14 -6.39 -12.17 -21.68
N VAL A 15 -6.25 -11.89 -20.38
CA VAL A 15 -6.38 -10.53 -19.83
C VAL A 15 -5.27 -9.62 -20.35
N SER A 16 -4.02 -10.09 -20.44
CA SER A 16 -2.91 -9.29 -20.97
C SER A 16 -3.03 -8.98 -22.46
N ALA A 17 -3.66 -9.87 -23.25
CA ALA A 17 -3.78 -9.71 -24.69
C ALA A 17 -5.02 -8.89 -25.11
N ALA A 18 -6.13 -9.03 -24.39
CA ALA A 18 -7.40 -8.41 -24.74
C ALA A 18 -7.82 -7.27 -23.80
N GLY A 19 -7.18 -7.13 -22.65
CA GLY A 19 -7.48 -6.08 -21.67
C GLY A 19 -6.78 -4.76 -21.97
N ASN A 20 -7.32 -3.68 -21.39
CA ASN A 20 -6.72 -2.36 -21.46
C ASN A 20 -5.53 -2.27 -20.50
N ALA A 21 -4.41 -1.71 -20.97
CA ALA A 21 -3.26 -1.44 -20.13
C ALA A 21 -3.41 -0.07 -19.46
N VAL A 22 -3.35 -0.06 -18.13
CA VAL A 22 -3.40 1.14 -17.30
C VAL A 22 -2.09 1.26 -16.53
N TRP A 23 -1.48 2.43 -16.60
CA TRP A 23 -0.31 2.79 -15.81
C TRP A 23 -0.72 3.69 -14.66
N GLN A 24 -0.15 3.44 -13.48
CA GLN A 24 -0.40 4.22 -12.29
C GLN A 24 0.92 4.51 -11.58
N ALA A 25 1.11 5.77 -11.20
CA ALA A 25 2.16 6.19 -10.29
C ALA A 25 1.49 6.70 -9.01
N THR A 26 1.91 6.17 -7.87
CA THR A 26 1.49 6.60 -6.53
C THR A 26 2.69 7.27 -5.86
N ILE A 27 2.46 8.46 -5.32
CA ILE A 27 3.44 9.20 -4.52
C ILE A 27 2.76 9.57 -3.21
N GLU A 28 3.25 9.00 -2.14
CA GLU A 28 2.91 9.32 -0.77
C GLU A 28 4.14 9.97 -0.14
N ASN A 29 3.95 11.14 0.45
CA ASN A 29 5.03 11.86 1.09
C ASN A 29 4.45 12.83 2.12
N ASP A 30 4.97 12.79 3.34
CA ASP A 30 4.55 13.67 4.44
C ASP A 30 4.83 15.16 4.17
N SER A 31 5.86 15.46 3.37
CA SER A 31 6.20 16.82 2.94
C SER A 31 5.15 17.45 2.01
N LEU A 32 4.19 16.67 1.49
CA LEU A 32 3.03 17.21 0.75
C LEU A 32 2.13 18.08 1.64
N LEU A 33 2.24 17.96 2.96
CA LEU A 33 1.54 18.82 3.91
C LEU A 33 2.16 20.23 4.02
N MET A 34 3.31 20.49 3.38
CA MET A 34 4.10 21.73 3.44
C MET A 34 4.44 22.23 4.86
N LYS A 35 4.22 21.38 5.87
CA LYS A 35 4.79 21.51 7.20
C LYS A 35 6.14 20.81 7.08
N LYS A 36 7.24 21.52 7.39
CA LYS A 36 8.61 20.98 7.32
C LYS A 36 8.86 20.00 8.48
N ASP A 37 7.98 19.01 8.59
CA ASP A 37 7.89 18.02 9.65
C ASP A 37 7.77 16.66 8.96
N ASP A 38 8.75 15.79 9.18
CA ASP A 38 8.92 14.49 8.51
C ASP A 38 9.14 13.45 9.62
N GLY A 39 8.33 12.37 9.63
CA GLY A 39 8.46 11.32 10.64
C GLY A 39 7.52 10.12 10.48
N PHE A 40 7.95 8.98 11.04
CA PHE A 40 7.29 7.67 11.05
C PHE A 40 7.17 7.01 9.66
N TYR A 41 6.30 7.53 8.80
CA TYR A 41 6.14 7.12 7.40
C TYR A 41 6.43 8.31 6.51
N THR A 42 7.68 8.39 6.05
CA THR A 42 8.17 9.54 5.30
C THR A 42 7.66 9.53 3.86
N SER A 43 7.77 8.38 3.18
CA SER A 43 7.41 8.31 1.77
C SER A 43 7.16 6.90 1.27
N GLY A 44 6.14 6.77 0.42
CA GLY A 44 5.87 5.62 -0.41
C GLY A 44 5.81 6.03 -1.88
N ASN A 45 6.65 5.42 -2.72
CA ASN A 45 6.59 5.64 -4.16
C ASN A 45 6.34 4.30 -4.83
N GLN A 46 5.32 4.25 -5.69
CA GLN A 46 4.95 3.03 -6.41
C GLN A 46 4.68 3.33 -7.87
N ILE A 47 5.18 2.48 -8.76
CA ILE A 47 4.71 2.39 -10.14
C ILE A 47 4.04 1.03 -10.36
N GLU A 48 2.90 1.04 -11.02
CA GLU A 48 2.10 -0.14 -11.32
C GLU A 48 1.66 -0.11 -12.78
N GLN A 49 1.68 -1.27 -13.42
CA GLN A 49 0.94 -1.51 -14.65
C GLN A 49 -0.07 -2.62 -14.41
N ARG A 50 -1.30 -2.39 -14.85
CA ARG A 50 -2.38 -3.37 -14.80
C ARG A 50 -3.05 -3.54 -16.16
N PHE A 51 -3.40 -4.76 -16.47
CA PHE A 51 -4.21 -5.15 -17.61
C PHE A 51 -5.60 -5.46 -17.09
N VAL A 52 -6.61 -4.75 -17.60
CA VAL A 52 -8.00 -4.88 -17.15
C VAL A 52 -8.86 -5.38 -18.30
N LEU A 53 -9.43 -6.56 -18.13
CA LEU A 53 -10.42 -7.11 -19.05
C LEU A 53 -11.81 -7.00 -18.40
N GLY A 54 -12.60 -6.05 -18.89
CA GLY A 54 -13.95 -5.78 -18.41
C GLY A 54 -15.04 -6.45 -19.25
N THR A 55 -16.14 -6.79 -18.60
CA THR A 55 -17.44 -7.12 -19.19
C THR A 55 -18.50 -6.17 -18.59
N ALA A 56 -19.77 -6.35 -18.95
CA ALA A 56 -20.86 -5.54 -18.37
C ALA A 56 -21.04 -5.74 -16.85
N VAL A 57 -20.61 -6.88 -16.29
CA VAL A 57 -20.90 -7.26 -14.90
C VAL A 57 -19.66 -7.59 -14.07
N GLN A 58 -18.50 -7.75 -14.70
CA GLN A 58 -17.27 -8.17 -14.04
C GLN A 58 -16.04 -7.59 -14.73
N ALA A 59 -15.00 -7.28 -13.97
CA ALA A 59 -13.67 -6.98 -14.46
C ALA A 59 -12.64 -7.91 -13.83
N THR A 60 -11.74 -8.45 -14.65
CA THR A 60 -10.57 -9.21 -14.21
C THR A 60 -9.32 -8.40 -14.51
N THR A 61 -8.49 -8.20 -13.49
CA THR A 61 -7.28 -7.40 -13.56
C THR A 61 -6.08 -8.26 -13.19
N TYR A 62 -5.01 -8.14 -13.97
CA TYR A 62 -3.68 -8.64 -13.62
C TYR A 62 -2.70 -7.50 -13.68
N GLY A 63 -1.79 -7.40 -12.71
CA GLY A 63 -0.81 -6.33 -12.71
C GLY A 63 0.48 -6.71 -12.02
N TRP A 64 1.48 -5.86 -12.27
CA TRP A 64 2.73 -5.85 -11.55
C TRP A 64 2.99 -4.46 -10.98
N ARG A 65 3.72 -4.41 -9.87
CA ARG A 65 4.10 -3.18 -9.19
C ARG A 65 5.56 -3.20 -8.78
N LEU A 66 6.16 -2.03 -8.72
CA LEU A 66 7.47 -1.77 -8.09
C LEU A 66 7.27 -0.61 -7.12
N GLY A 67 7.62 -0.82 -5.85
CA GLY A 67 7.40 0.15 -4.79
C GLY A 67 8.61 0.30 -3.87
N GLN A 68 8.75 1.48 -3.28
CA GLN A 68 9.69 1.76 -2.20
C GLN A 68 8.98 2.54 -1.09
N GLU A 69 9.01 2.00 0.12
CA GLU A 69 8.50 2.64 1.34
C GLU A 69 9.67 2.99 2.27
N LEU A 70 9.64 4.19 2.81
CA LEU A 70 10.68 4.74 3.68
C LEU A 70 10.08 5.16 5.02
N TYR A 71 10.72 4.70 6.08
CA TYR A 71 10.32 4.92 7.46
C TYR A 71 11.47 5.58 8.21
N THR A 72 11.15 6.56 9.04
CA THR A 72 12.15 7.36 9.79
C THR A 72 11.65 7.63 11.21
N ALA A 73 12.57 8.09 12.06
CA ALA A 73 12.24 8.58 13.39
C ALA A 73 11.33 9.81 13.31
N SER A 74 10.70 10.17 14.44
CA SER A 74 9.80 11.32 14.53
C SER A 74 10.45 12.66 14.14
N ASP A 75 11.79 12.79 14.25
CA ASP A 75 12.54 13.93 13.73
C ASP A 75 13.81 13.46 13.01
N ILE A 76 13.86 13.73 11.70
CA ILE A 76 14.96 13.31 10.84
C ILE A 76 16.31 13.99 11.10
N LYS A 77 16.32 15.12 11.81
CA LYS A 77 17.54 15.88 12.13
C LYS A 77 18.31 15.25 13.29
N LEU A 78 17.67 14.38 14.06
CA LEU A 78 18.30 13.67 15.18
C LEU A 78 19.39 12.72 14.69
N ARG A 79 20.55 12.75 15.35
CA ARG A 79 21.60 11.75 15.14
C ARG A 79 21.18 10.43 15.77
N PRO A 80 21.76 9.30 15.35
CA PRO A 80 21.41 7.98 15.89
C PRO A 80 21.39 7.89 17.42
N GLU A 81 22.34 8.53 18.10
CA GLU A 81 22.45 8.53 19.56
C GLU A 81 21.40 9.40 20.27
N GLU A 82 20.69 10.24 19.53
CA GLU A 82 19.66 11.16 20.03
C GLU A 82 18.24 10.61 19.84
N ILE A 83 18.08 9.57 19.02
CA ILE A 83 16.78 8.90 18.79
C ILE A 83 16.39 8.13 20.04
N ALA A 84 15.19 8.41 20.55
CA ALA A 84 14.65 7.70 21.70
C ALA A 84 14.46 6.20 21.38
N ALA A 85 14.64 5.34 22.39
CA ALA A 85 14.58 3.88 22.19
C ALA A 85 13.19 3.37 21.75
N ASP A 86 12.15 4.17 21.94
CA ASP A 86 10.76 3.94 21.56
C ASP A 86 10.33 4.74 20.31
N ASP A 87 11.23 5.50 19.68
CA ASP A 87 10.96 6.22 18.44
C ASP A 87 11.27 5.35 17.20
N HIS A 88 10.50 5.55 16.13
CA HIS A 88 10.51 4.67 14.96
C HIS A 88 11.91 4.55 14.35
N PRO A 89 12.43 3.33 14.13
CA PRO A 89 13.75 3.17 13.55
C PRO A 89 13.74 3.54 12.07
N TYR A 90 14.90 3.93 11.55
CA TYR A 90 15.04 4.10 10.12
C TYR A 90 14.94 2.74 9.41
N ALA A 91 14.15 2.68 8.34
CA ALA A 91 14.04 1.49 7.51
C ALA A 91 13.58 1.84 6.10
N GLY A 92 13.93 0.99 5.14
CA GLY A 92 13.38 1.03 3.80
C GLY A 92 12.87 -0.35 3.38
N TRP A 93 11.79 -0.39 2.62
CA TRP A 93 11.25 -1.59 1.99
C TRP A 93 11.13 -1.34 0.48
N LEU A 94 11.99 -1.97 -0.32
CA LEU A 94 11.95 -1.92 -1.77
C LEU A 94 11.45 -3.27 -2.30
N TYR A 95 10.37 -3.26 -3.06
CA TYR A 95 9.71 -4.49 -3.50
C TYR A 95 9.22 -4.42 -4.93
N ALA A 96 9.17 -5.59 -5.56
CA ALA A 96 8.42 -5.84 -6.77
C ALA A 96 7.33 -6.86 -6.47
N GLY A 97 6.17 -6.68 -7.08
CA GLY A 97 5.02 -7.53 -6.80
C GLY A 97 4.17 -7.81 -8.02
N ILE A 98 3.39 -8.87 -7.91
CA ILE A 98 2.34 -9.22 -8.87
C ILE A 98 1.02 -9.41 -8.13
N PHE A 99 -0.07 -9.12 -8.81
CA PHE A 99 -1.40 -9.32 -8.24
C PHE A 99 -2.43 -9.66 -9.30
N ARG A 100 -3.54 -10.21 -8.83
CA ARG A 100 -4.76 -10.39 -9.58
C ARG A 100 -5.92 -9.84 -8.77
N GLU A 101 -6.85 -9.20 -9.45
CA GLU A 101 -8.11 -8.75 -8.86
C GLU A 101 -9.28 -9.19 -9.75
N LYS A 102 -10.33 -9.72 -9.13
CA LYS A 102 -11.65 -9.88 -9.75
C LYS A 102 -12.61 -8.96 -9.03
N ALA A 103 -13.32 -8.12 -9.77
CA ALA A 103 -14.33 -7.21 -9.26
C ALA A 103 -15.63 -7.39 -10.04
N GLU A 104 -16.75 -7.43 -9.33
CA GLU A 104 -18.10 -7.51 -9.91
C GLU A 104 -18.84 -6.18 -9.75
N ALA A 105 -19.77 -5.90 -10.67
CA ALA A 105 -20.60 -4.71 -10.61
C ALA A 105 -21.49 -4.66 -9.35
N THR A 106 -21.69 -5.79 -8.66
CA THR A 106 -22.34 -5.89 -7.35
C THR A 106 -21.49 -5.32 -6.22
N GLY A 107 -20.20 -5.04 -6.47
CA GLY A 107 -19.22 -4.61 -5.48
C GLY A 107 -18.47 -5.76 -4.80
N HIS A 108 -18.76 -7.02 -5.16
CA HIS A 108 -17.96 -8.15 -4.71
C HIS A 108 -16.58 -8.06 -5.36
N SER A 109 -15.52 -8.23 -4.58
CA SER A 109 -14.18 -8.29 -5.12
C SER A 109 -13.25 -9.18 -4.31
N LEU A 110 -12.23 -9.72 -4.98
CA LEU A 110 -11.10 -10.40 -4.37
C LEU A 110 -9.83 -10.03 -5.13
N ARG A 111 -8.89 -9.43 -4.42
CA ARG A 111 -7.52 -9.16 -4.87
C ARG A 111 -6.56 -10.04 -4.08
N LEU A 112 -5.66 -10.70 -4.80
CA LEU A 112 -4.56 -11.49 -4.23
C LEU A 112 -3.25 -10.97 -4.80
N GLY A 113 -2.23 -10.82 -3.95
CA GLY A 113 -0.93 -10.30 -4.35
C GLY A 113 0.23 -10.98 -3.64
N LEU A 114 1.40 -10.90 -4.26
CA LEU A 114 2.68 -11.30 -3.71
C LEU A 114 3.70 -10.22 -4.00
N ASP A 115 4.35 -9.71 -2.95
CA ASP A 115 5.49 -8.81 -3.05
C ASP A 115 6.75 -9.53 -2.58
N LEU A 116 7.82 -9.36 -3.34
CA LEU A 116 9.16 -9.83 -3.02
C LEU A 116 10.11 -8.63 -3.06
N GLY A 117 11.03 -8.57 -2.10
CA GLY A 117 11.83 -7.37 -1.98
C GLY A 117 12.93 -7.44 -0.96
N CYS A 118 13.57 -6.30 -0.75
CA CYS A 118 14.64 -6.13 0.19
C CYS A 118 14.28 -5.04 1.20
N PHE A 119 14.41 -5.40 2.48
CA PHE A 119 14.21 -4.55 3.64
C PHE A 119 15.56 -4.09 4.19
N GLY A 120 15.65 -2.86 4.70
CA GLY A 120 16.89 -2.28 5.25
C GLY A 120 17.80 -1.63 4.19
N PRO A 121 19.14 -1.65 4.35
CA PRO A 121 20.06 -0.84 3.54
C PRO A 121 19.97 -1.06 2.03
N CYS A 122 19.69 -2.29 1.61
CA CYS A 122 19.52 -2.66 0.21
C CYS A 122 18.31 -2.00 -0.47
N ALA A 123 17.32 -1.54 0.30
CA ALA A 123 16.19 -0.80 -0.23
C ALA A 123 16.61 0.57 -0.79
N GLY A 124 17.81 1.07 -0.43
CA GLY A 124 18.34 2.32 -0.96
C GLY A 124 17.65 3.58 -0.42
N GLY A 125 17.01 3.48 0.75
CA GLY A 125 16.25 4.58 1.35
C GLY A 125 17.08 5.83 1.61
N SER A 126 18.26 5.67 2.22
CA SER A 126 19.19 6.77 2.48
C SER A 126 19.48 7.61 1.24
N ARG A 127 19.87 6.96 0.13
CA ARG A 127 20.15 7.66 -1.13
C ARG A 127 18.91 8.37 -1.67
N THR A 128 17.76 7.71 -1.59
CA THR A 128 16.50 8.21 -2.17
C THR A 128 16.01 9.45 -1.42
N GLN A 129 15.83 9.34 -0.09
CA GLN A 129 15.39 10.47 0.74
C GLN A 129 16.40 11.62 0.69
N THR A 130 17.70 11.34 0.83
CA THR A 130 18.73 12.40 0.82
C THR A 130 18.73 13.17 -0.51
N ASN A 131 18.60 12.48 -1.65
CA ASN A 131 18.54 13.15 -2.95
C ASN A 131 17.27 13.99 -3.11
N MET A 132 16.12 13.47 -2.67
CA MET A 132 14.87 14.22 -2.68
C MET A 132 14.95 15.47 -1.80
N HIS A 133 15.49 15.35 -0.58
CA HIS A 133 15.64 16.47 0.35
C HIS A 133 16.60 17.53 -0.20
N ARG A 134 17.68 17.13 -0.88
CA ARG A 134 18.55 18.09 -1.59
C ARG A 134 17.81 18.82 -2.71
N LEU A 135 17.04 18.10 -3.52
CA LEU A 135 16.28 18.67 -4.64
C LEU A 135 15.25 19.69 -4.15
N LEU A 136 14.56 19.37 -3.05
CA LEU A 136 13.50 20.19 -2.46
C LEU A 136 14.02 21.18 -1.39
N GLN A 137 15.33 21.25 -1.17
CA GLN A 137 15.98 22.10 -0.15
C GLN A 137 15.42 21.89 1.28
N GLN A 138 15.19 20.62 1.64
CA GLN A 138 14.74 20.18 2.96
C GLN A 138 15.93 19.77 3.86
N PRO A 139 15.77 19.76 5.20
CA PRO A 139 16.79 19.24 6.11
C PRO A 139 17.19 17.81 5.76
N LEU A 140 18.48 17.48 5.86
CA LEU A 140 18.95 16.14 5.52
C LEU A 140 18.77 15.15 6.68
N PRO A 141 18.32 13.91 6.41
CA PRO A 141 18.19 12.89 7.44
C PRO A 141 19.55 12.45 7.98
N GLN A 142 19.71 12.42 9.31
CA GLN A 142 21.01 12.16 9.95
C GLN A 142 21.21 10.70 10.41
N ALA A 143 20.13 9.91 10.54
CA ALA A 143 20.21 8.61 11.21
C ALA A 143 20.15 7.37 10.30
N TRP A 144 20.21 7.52 8.97
CA TRP A 144 20.23 6.38 8.03
C TRP A 144 21.37 5.39 8.27
N GLY A 145 22.48 5.82 8.90
CA GLY A 145 23.60 4.95 9.27
C GLY A 145 23.25 3.91 10.34
N ALA A 146 22.18 4.14 11.11
CA ALA A 146 21.70 3.25 12.17
C ALA A 146 20.37 2.55 11.83
N GLN A 147 20.00 2.54 10.54
CA GLN A 147 18.77 1.87 10.08
C GLN A 147 18.75 0.37 10.41
N LEU A 148 17.54 -0.21 10.42
CA LEU A 148 17.35 -1.64 10.63
C LEU A 148 18.09 -2.48 9.59
N GLN A 149 18.60 -3.64 10.01
CA GLN A 149 19.45 -4.49 9.19
C GLN A 149 18.72 -5.08 7.99
N ARG A 150 19.52 -5.49 7.00
CA ARG A 150 19.00 -6.05 5.74
C ARG A 150 18.20 -7.33 5.98
N GLU A 151 17.08 -7.48 5.29
CA GLU A 151 16.36 -8.75 5.17
C GLU A 151 15.71 -8.91 3.79
N TRP A 152 15.72 -10.13 3.23
CA TRP A 152 14.91 -10.45 2.06
C TRP A 152 13.49 -10.78 2.48
N GLY A 153 12.52 -10.12 1.87
CA GLY A 153 11.13 -10.18 2.27
C GLY A 153 10.25 -10.82 1.22
N ALA A 154 9.23 -11.53 1.70
CA ALA A 154 8.06 -11.93 0.93
C ALA A 154 6.80 -11.56 1.71
N VAL A 155 5.83 -10.95 1.04
CA VAL A 155 4.54 -10.57 1.62
C VAL A 155 3.42 -11.03 0.69
N LEU A 156 2.59 -11.94 1.19
CA LEU A 156 1.31 -12.27 0.58
C LEU A 156 0.28 -11.26 1.03
N SER A 157 -0.60 -10.83 0.12
CA SER A 157 -1.69 -9.92 0.42
C SER A 157 -3.01 -10.43 -0.14
N ALA A 158 -4.09 -10.18 0.60
CA ALA A 158 -5.46 -10.39 0.15
C ALA A 158 -6.32 -9.19 0.53
N GLU A 159 -7.16 -8.74 -0.37
CA GLU A 159 -8.21 -7.75 -0.12
C GLU A 159 -9.52 -8.28 -0.69
N MET A 160 -10.60 -8.23 0.11
CA MET A 160 -11.89 -8.75 -0.27
C MET A 160 -12.99 -7.77 0.11
N SER A 161 -13.90 -7.53 -0.83
CA SER A 161 -15.20 -6.89 -0.55
C SER A 161 -16.31 -7.92 -0.72
N PRO A 162 -17.22 -8.07 0.26
CA PRO A 162 -18.37 -8.96 0.16
C PRO A 162 -19.55 -8.34 -0.60
N GLY A 163 -19.38 -7.18 -1.25
CA GLY A 163 -20.45 -6.51 -1.98
C GLY A 163 -20.74 -5.10 -1.46
N ARG A 164 -21.40 -4.29 -2.30
CA ARG A 164 -21.86 -2.96 -1.91
C ARG A 164 -23.09 -3.03 -1.02
N LEU A 165 -23.04 -2.27 0.07
CA LEU A 165 -24.16 -1.91 0.92
C LEU A 165 -24.71 -0.55 0.48
N LEU A 166 -26.01 -0.35 0.69
CA LEU A 166 -26.71 0.93 0.43
C LEU A 166 -26.41 1.55 -0.96
N PRO A 167 -26.62 0.84 -2.09
CA PRO A 167 -26.40 1.40 -3.42
C PRO A 167 -27.54 2.37 -3.79
N LEU A 168 -27.57 3.52 -3.13
CA LEU A 168 -28.50 4.60 -3.40
C LEU A 168 -27.96 5.42 -4.58
N GLY A 169 -28.83 6.05 -5.36
CA GLY A 169 -28.41 6.88 -6.50
C GLY A 169 -27.39 7.92 -6.07
N GLY A 170 -26.12 7.70 -6.44
CA GLY A 170 -24.99 8.58 -6.12
C GLY A 170 -24.33 8.37 -4.75
N VAL A 171 -24.73 7.37 -3.96
CA VAL A 171 -24.07 7.00 -2.69
C VAL A 171 -23.93 5.49 -2.60
N ASP A 172 -22.74 4.98 -2.23
CA ASP A 172 -22.59 3.59 -1.81
C ASP A 172 -21.65 3.43 -0.63
N LEU A 173 -21.84 2.34 0.11
CA LEU A 173 -20.99 1.93 1.22
C LEU A 173 -20.45 0.53 0.93
N THR A 174 -19.14 0.37 0.85
CA THR A 174 -18.51 -0.92 0.55
C THR A 174 -17.66 -1.37 1.73
N PRO A 175 -18.07 -2.37 2.52
CA PRO A 175 -17.18 -2.98 3.50
C PRO A 175 -16.05 -3.73 2.80
N TYR A 176 -14.91 -3.85 3.45
CA TYR A 176 -13.80 -4.64 2.94
C TYR A 176 -12.96 -5.23 4.08
N LEU A 177 -12.27 -6.31 3.78
CA LEU A 177 -11.26 -6.94 4.63
C LEU A 177 -9.93 -6.97 3.88
N LYS A 178 -8.84 -6.70 4.60
CA LYS A 178 -7.47 -6.79 4.10
C LYS A 178 -6.66 -7.71 5.00
N ALA A 179 -5.71 -8.44 4.44
CA ALA A 179 -4.74 -9.19 5.21
C ALA A 179 -3.40 -9.21 4.50
N ARG A 180 -2.32 -9.12 5.28
CA ARG A 180 -0.94 -9.32 4.84
C ARG A 180 -0.31 -10.42 5.69
N PHE A 181 0.49 -11.27 5.04
CA PHE A 181 1.22 -12.33 5.72
C PHE A 181 2.60 -12.49 5.11
N GLY A 182 3.64 -12.40 5.93
CA GLY A 182 5.01 -12.42 5.46
C GLY A 182 6.01 -12.06 6.54
N ASN A 183 7.29 -12.13 6.19
CA ASN A 183 8.39 -11.82 7.10
C ASN A 183 8.74 -10.32 7.16
N ILE A 184 7.98 -9.46 6.47
CA ILE A 184 8.03 -8.00 6.61
C ILE A 184 6.79 -7.48 7.34
N PHE A 185 5.60 -7.92 6.93
CA PHE A 185 4.33 -7.51 7.51
C PHE A 185 3.43 -8.73 7.76
N THR A 186 2.82 -8.78 8.94
CA THR A 186 1.69 -9.68 9.23
C THR A 186 0.63 -8.90 10.00
N ASP A 187 -0.49 -8.65 9.33
CA ASP A 187 -1.60 -7.86 9.84
C ASP A 187 -2.90 -8.19 9.11
N ALA A 188 -4.02 -7.80 9.71
CA ALA A 188 -5.33 -7.88 9.10
C ALA A 188 -6.11 -6.61 9.43
N ALA A 189 -6.92 -6.13 8.49
CA ALA A 189 -7.75 -4.95 8.68
C ALA A 189 -9.18 -5.21 8.22
N ALA A 190 -10.12 -4.53 8.88
CA ALA A 190 -11.51 -4.47 8.48
C ALA A 190 -11.91 -3.00 8.36
N GLY A 191 -12.62 -2.65 7.30
CA GLY A 191 -13.00 -1.27 7.03
C GLY A 191 -14.22 -1.15 6.14
N ALA A 192 -14.56 0.09 5.84
CA ALA A 192 -15.60 0.42 4.87
C ALA A 192 -15.26 1.69 4.11
N SER A 193 -15.67 1.74 2.84
CA SER A 193 -15.53 2.87 1.94
C SER A 193 -16.91 3.45 1.66
N LEU A 194 -17.15 4.69 2.06
CA LEU A 194 -18.30 5.49 1.64
C LEU A 194 -17.91 6.28 0.39
N ARG A 195 -18.73 6.25 -0.66
CA ARG A 195 -18.54 7.07 -1.87
C ARG A 195 -19.77 7.91 -2.13
N VAL A 196 -19.57 9.15 -2.59
CA VAL A 196 -20.63 10.10 -2.90
C VAL A 196 -20.33 10.83 -4.22
N GLY A 197 -21.22 10.74 -5.21
CA GLY A 197 -21.09 11.40 -6.51
C GLY A 197 -21.55 10.53 -7.69
N LEU A 198 -20.89 10.67 -8.83
CA LEU A 198 -21.07 9.83 -10.02
C LEU A 198 -20.22 8.56 -9.87
N LEU A 199 -20.87 7.47 -9.44
CA LEU A 199 -20.19 6.24 -9.03
C LEU A 199 -19.98 5.28 -10.21
N ASN A 200 -18.79 4.70 -10.30
CA ASN A 200 -18.56 3.52 -11.13
C ASN A 200 -18.85 2.22 -10.37
N THR A 201 -19.34 1.22 -11.11
CA THR A 201 -19.52 -0.14 -10.60
C THR A 201 -18.31 -1.02 -10.89
N LEU A 202 -17.55 -0.69 -11.95
CA LEU A 202 -16.32 -1.38 -12.34
C LEU A 202 -15.19 -0.35 -12.56
N PRO A 203 -13.91 -0.74 -12.36
CA PRO A 203 -12.80 0.20 -12.37
C PRO A 203 -12.70 1.07 -13.62
N GLU A 204 -13.00 0.51 -14.79
CA GLU A 204 -12.79 1.16 -16.10
C GLU A 204 -13.92 2.09 -16.54
N GLN A 205 -14.99 2.21 -15.77
CA GLN A 205 -16.09 3.13 -16.09
C GLN A 205 -15.76 4.54 -15.62
N ALA A 206 -16.27 5.53 -16.34
CA ALA A 206 -16.22 6.93 -15.93
C ALA A 206 -16.79 7.10 -14.52
N ALA A 207 -16.14 7.98 -13.75
CA ALA A 207 -16.46 8.20 -12.34
C ALA A 207 -16.07 9.62 -11.91
N ASN A 208 -16.84 10.17 -10.99
CA ASN A 208 -16.56 11.45 -10.35
C ASN A 208 -17.16 11.44 -8.95
N TYR A 209 -16.37 11.13 -7.93
CA TYR A 209 -16.88 11.02 -6.56
C TYR A 209 -15.86 11.38 -5.51
N GLY A 210 -16.35 11.89 -4.38
CA GLY A 210 -15.60 11.92 -3.13
C GLY A 210 -15.74 10.57 -2.42
N TYR A 211 -14.72 10.18 -1.67
CA TYR A 211 -14.77 8.97 -0.84
C TYR A 211 -14.15 9.19 0.53
N LEU A 212 -14.70 8.48 1.51
CA LEU A 212 -14.16 8.33 2.85
C LEU A 212 -13.95 6.85 3.12
N ARG A 213 -12.75 6.46 3.55
CA ARG A 213 -12.46 5.12 4.05
C ARG A 213 -12.09 5.19 5.52
N ALA A 214 -12.61 4.24 6.27
CA ALA A 214 -12.27 4.04 7.66
C ALA A 214 -11.93 2.56 7.85
N GLU A 215 -10.78 2.27 8.45
CA GLU A 215 -10.40 0.90 8.78
C GLU A 215 -9.73 0.79 10.15
N VAL A 216 -9.84 -0.40 10.72
CA VAL A 216 -9.12 -0.81 11.93
C VAL A 216 -8.25 -1.99 11.57
N LYS A 217 -6.96 -1.89 11.90
CA LYS A 217 -5.92 -2.84 11.57
C LYS A 217 -5.36 -3.49 12.84
N ALA A 218 -5.36 -4.82 12.88
CA ALA A 218 -4.71 -5.62 13.89
C ALA A 218 -3.30 -6.03 13.41
N VAL A 219 -2.26 -5.66 14.18
CA VAL A 219 -0.86 -5.86 13.80
C VAL A 219 -0.21 -6.97 14.63
N ALA A 220 0.09 -8.09 13.98
CA ALA A 220 0.82 -9.20 14.60
C ALA A 220 2.34 -8.99 14.50
N TYR A 221 2.82 -8.57 13.34
CA TYR A 221 4.23 -8.35 13.08
C TYR A 221 4.47 -7.20 12.09
N ASN A 222 5.43 -6.35 12.41
CA ASN A 222 5.87 -5.25 11.55
C ASN A 222 7.40 -5.08 11.63
N ALA A 223 8.10 -5.46 10.57
CA ALA A 223 9.56 -5.40 10.51
C ALA A 223 10.12 -3.98 10.61
N THR A 224 9.35 -2.96 10.20
CA THR A 224 9.76 -1.54 10.26
C THR A 224 9.97 -1.06 11.70
N LEU A 225 9.33 -1.71 12.66
CA LEU A 225 9.44 -1.44 14.10
C LEU A 225 10.23 -2.52 14.83
N GLN A 226 10.02 -3.78 14.46
CA GLN A 226 10.54 -4.94 15.20
C GLN A 226 11.87 -5.46 14.65
N GLY A 227 12.36 -4.94 13.51
CA GLY A 227 13.51 -5.52 12.82
C GLY A 227 13.17 -6.73 11.96
N GLY A 228 14.19 -7.29 11.30
CA GLY A 228 14.02 -8.46 10.44
C GLY A 228 13.59 -9.72 11.20
N TYR A 229 12.76 -10.55 10.56
CA TYR A 229 12.23 -11.77 11.15
C TYR A 229 13.31 -12.83 11.32
N PHE A 230 14.23 -12.92 10.36
CA PHE A 230 15.33 -13.87 10.34
C PHE A 230 16.62 -13.26 10.88
N ASN A 231 16.78 -11.94 10.75
CA ASN A 231 17.96 -11.21 11.23
C ASN A 231 17.66 -10.48 12.54
N ARG A 232 17.90 -11.17 13.66
CA ARG A 232 17.73 -10.61 15.01
C ARG A 232 18.69 -9.44 15.23
N GLN A 233 18.17 -8.38 15.83
CA GLN A 233 18.93 -7.18 16.18
C GLN A 233 18.37 -6.55 17.47
N PRO A 234 19.12 -5.67 18.15
CA PRO A 234 18.72 -5.13 19.46
C PRO A 234 17.56 -4.13 19.40
N SER A 235 17.35 -3.48 18.25
CA SER A 235 16.28 -2.50 18.06
C SER A 235 14.99 -3.19 17.65
N CYS A 236 14.11 -3.43 18.64
CA CYS A 236 12.77 -3.99 18.45
C CYS A 236 11.75 -3.14 19.24
N ILE A 237 11.08 -2.22 18.56
CA ILE A 237 9.95 -1.49 19.13
C ILE A 237 8.72 -2.37 19.04
N LYS A 238 7.91 -2.37 20.09
CA LYS A 238 6.65 -3.11 20.10
C LYS A 238 5.62 -2.31 19.29
N PRO A 239 5.03 -2.87 18.22
CA PRO A 239 4.01 -2.18 17.48
C PRO A 239 2.73 -2.07 18.31
N GLU A 240 2.00 -0.99 18.10
CA GLU A 240 0.60 -0.92 18.52
C GLU A 240 -0.18 -2.06 17.87
N ARG A 241 -0.94 -2.80 18.69
CA ARG A 241 -1.63 -4.01 18.24
C ARG A 241 -2.89 -3.70 17.45
N VAL A 242 -3.45 -2.51 17.62
CA VAL A 242 -4.64 -2.04 16.94
C VAL A 242 -4.39 -0.60 16.48
N VAL A 243 -4.53 -0.35 15.19
CA VAL A 243 -4.33 0.97 14.57
C VAL A 243 -5.59 1.34 13.79
N GLY A 244 -6.09 2.56 13.98
CA GLY A 244 -7.19 3.11 13.19
C GLY A 244 -6.67 4.01 12.08
N GLU A 245 -7.23 3.89 10.88
CA GLU A 245 -6.87 4.72 9.73
C GLU A 245 -8.12 5.36 9.11
N LEU A 246 -7.98 6.62 8.71
CA LEU A 246 -9.00 7.39 8.02
C LEU A 246 -8.39 8.03 6.76
N GLU A 247 -9.02 7.79 5.62
CA GLU A 247 -8.60 8.32 4.32
C GLU A 247 -9.77 9.07 3.70
N LEU A 248 -9.57 10.33 3.34
CA LEU A 248 -10.52 11.14 2.60
C LEU A 248 -9.90 11.49 1.25
N GLY A 249 -10.64 11.28 0.18
CA GLY A 249 -10.14 11.57 -1.17
C GLY A 249 -11.23 11.85 -2.18
N TYR A 250 -10.78 12.11 -3.39
CA TYR A 250 -11.63 12.37 -4.55
C TYR A 250 -11.09 11.61 -5.74
N LEU A 251 -11.99 11.01 -6.53
CA LEU A 251 -11.66 10.29 -7.75
C LEU A 251 -12.38 10.93 -8.92
N TRP A 252 -11.61 11.20 -9.98
CA TRP A 252 -12.12 11.57 -11.28
C TRP A 252 -11.52 10.65 -12.35
N ARG A 253 -12.40 10.11 -13.20
CA ARG A 253 -12.06 9.28 -14.34
C ARG A 253 -12.97 9.68 -15.51
N ALA A 254 -12.35 10.10 -16.60
CA ALA A 254 -13.02 10.34 -17.87
C ALA A 254 -13.38 9.01 -18.57
N GLU A 255 -14.27 9.08 -19.56
CA GLU A 255 -14.59 7.96 -20.47
C GLU A 255 -13.41 7.55 -21.35
#